data_AF-A0A2P7B556-F1
#
_entry.id   AF-A0A2P7B556-F1
#
_cell.length_a   1.000
_cell.length_b   1.000
_cell.length_c   1.000
_cell.angle_alpha   90.00
_cell.angle_beta   90.00
_cell.angle_gamma   90.00
#
_symmetry.space_group_name_H-M   'P 1'
#
loop_
_entity.id
_entity.type
_entity.pdbx_description
1 polymer ?
#
loop_
_entity_poly.entity_id
_entity_poly.type
_entity_poly.pdbx_seq_one_letter_code
_entity_poly.pdbx_strand_id
1 'polypeptide(L)'
;MKTPVLSATSSLAAVLLLSCFGNLALAEEPTFAKLQGMCRNEADPLQYGYCIGFVEAIALRIAHENKNCTFLQDFIDSTNGNLAFPDLIGDLDPKEYSKDAFGAVEKFFYSKGCS
;
A
#
# COMPACT_ATOMS: atom_id res chain seq x y z
N MET A 1 41.53 7.05 -46.78
CA MET A 1 40.77 7.84 -45.79
C MET A 1 39.34 7.33 -45.76
N LYS A 2 38.88 6.77 -44.63
CA LYS A 2 37.50 6.32 -44.41
C LYS A 2 36.97 7.06 -43.19
N THR A 3 35.94 7.85 -43.38
CA THR A 3 35.24 8.62 -42.35
C THR A 3 34.40 7.69 -41.45
N PRO A 4 34.39 7.90 -40.12
CA PRO A 4 33.45 7.20 -39.25
C PRO A 4 32.07 7.86 -39.35
N VAL A 5 31.05 7.05 -39.66
CA VAL A 5 29.64 7.43 -39.54
C VAL A 5 29.32 7.47 -38.05
N LEU A 6 29.19 8.69 -37.52
CA LEU A 6 28.80 8.92 -36.13
C LEU A 6 27.34 8.48 -35.95
N SER A 7 27.14 7.42 -35.19
CA SER A 7 25.85 6.79 -34.91
C SER A 7 24.96 7.74 -34.11
N ALA A 8 24.01 8.39 -34.78
CA ALA A 8 23.01 9.29 -34.20
C ALA A 8 21.92 8.58 -33.37
N THR A 9 22.12 7.32 -33.01
CA THR A 9 21.14 6.51 -32.26
C THR A 9 21.38 6.53 -30.74
N SER A 10 22.58 6.89 -30.29
CA SER A 10 22.94 6.88 -28.87
C SER A 10 22.30 8.02 -28.06
N SER A 11 21.96 9.13 -28.72
CA SER A 11 21.50 10.35 -28.03
C SER A 11 20.01 10.30 -27.60
N LEU A 12 19.19 9.45 -28.22
CA LEU A 12 17.76 9.34 -27.89
C LEU A 12 17.51 8.52 -26.61
N ALA A 13 18.36 7.55 -26.29
CA ALA A 13 18.25 6.74 -25.08
C ALA A 13 18.51 7.55 -23.80
N ALA A 14 19.42 8.53 -23.86
CA ALA A 14 19.72 9.40 -22.72
C ALA A 14 18.57 10.35 -22.37
N VAL A 15 17.81 10.83 -23.37
CA VAL A 15 16.65 11.72 -23.15
C VAL A 15 15.48 10.97 -22.53
N LEU A 16 15.25 9.69 -22.90
CA LEU A 16 14.21 8.86 -22.31
C LEU A 16 14.50 8.51 -20.83
N LEU A 17 15.75 8.22 -20.48
CA LEU A 17 16.14 7.93 -19.08
C LEU A 17 16.00 9.15 -18.16
N LEU A 18 16.12 10.37 -18.68
CA LEU A 18 15.96 11.60 -17.91
C LEU A 18 14.48 11.95 -17.64
N SER A 19 13.54 11.40 -18.41
CA SER A 19 12.10 11.63 -18.19
C SER A 19 11.50 10.80 -17.04
N CYS A 20 12.22 9.78 -16.57
CA CYS A 20 11.81 8.96 -15.41
C CYS A 20 12.10 9.61 -14.05
N PHE A 21 12.78 10.78 -14.03
CA PHE A 21 12.91 11.62 -12.84
C PHE A 21 11.79 12.68 -12.76
N GLY A 22 10.66 12.45 -13.44
CA GLY A 22 9.42 13.13 -13.10
C GLY A 22 9.22 12.98 -11.59
N ASN A 23 9.12 14.12 -10.90
CA ASN A 23 9.10 14.24 -9.44
C ASN A 23 8.62 12.94 -8.78
N LEU A 24 9.50 12.29 -8.01
CA LEU A 24 9.03 11.48 -6.88
C LEU A 24 8.34 12.46 -5.93
N ALA A 25 7.16 12.95 -6.32
CA ALA A 25 6.17 13.41 -5.40
C ALA A 25 5.94 12.19 -4.53
N LEU A 26 6.51 12.22 -3.33
CA LEU A 26 6.18 11.28 -2.27
C LEU A 26 4.66 11.23 -2.28
N ALA A 27 4.08 10.10 -2.72
CA ALA A 27 2.64 10.01 -2.85
C ALA A 27 2.08 10.36 -1.48
N GLU A 28 1.30 11.44 -1.40
CA GLU A 28 0.76 11.94 -0.14
C GLU A 28 0.04 10.77 0.55
N GLU A 29 0.43 10.49 1.80
CA GLU A 29 -0.19 9.40 2.54
C GLU A 29 -1.70 9.63 2.62
N PRO A 30 -2.53 8.61 2.31
CA PRO A 30 -3.96 8.78 2.35
C PRO A 30 -4.40 9.10 3.77
N THR A 31 -5.42 9.94 3.91
CA THR A 31 -6.13 10.08 5.18
C THR A 31 -6.89 8.79 5.47
N PHE A 32 -7.16 8.52 6.74
CA PHE A 32 -7.93 7.34 7.12
C PHE A 32 -9.33 7.34 6.49
N ALA A 33 -10.00 8.50 6.43
CA ALA A 33 -11.30 8.63 5.78
C ALA A 33 -11.25 8.28 4.28
N LYS A 34 -10.16 8.63 3.59
CA LYS A 34 -9.96 8.28 2.18
C LYS A 34 -9.74 6.77 2.02
N LEU A 35 -8.89 6.16 2.85
CA LEU A 35 -8.68 4.72 2.85
C LEU A 35 -9.99 3.97 3.14
N GLN A 36 -10.73 4.38 4.17
CA GLN A 36 -12.01 3.79 4.53
C GLN A 36 -13.02 3.85 3.38
N GLY A 37 -13.09 4.98 2.68
CA GLY A 37 -13.92 5.13 1.48
C GLY A 37 -13.54 4.14 0.37
N MET A 38 -12.24 3.92 0.16
CA MET A 38 -11.74 2.92 -0.80
C MET A 38 -12.09 1.49 -0.38
N CYS A 39 -11.98 1.17 0.92
CA CYS A 39 -12.32 -0.14 1.45
C CYS A 39 -13.81 -0.48 1.31
N ARG A 40 -14.69 0.53 1.40
CA ARG A 40 -16.14 0.35 1.21
C ARG A 40 -16.58 0.31 -0.27
N ASN A 41 -15.67 0.57 -1.21
CA ASN A 41 -16.01 0.73 -2.62
C ASN A 41 -15.67 -0.53 -3.43
N GLU A 42 -16.31 -1.66 -3.11
CA GLU A 42 -16.15 -2.93 -3.83
C GLU A 42 -16.51 -2.84 -5.33
N ALA A 43 -17.32 -1.84 -5.71
CA ALA A 43 -17.70 -1.60 -7.10
C ALA A 43 -16.57 -1.02 -7.96
N ASP A 44 -15.53 -0.43 -7.35
CA ASP A 44 -14.33 0.06 -8.02
C ASP A 44 -13.12 -0.82 -7.67
N PRO A 45 -12.74 -1.77 -8.53
CA PRO A 45 -11.66 -2.72 -8.24
C PRO A 45 -10.30 -2.06 -7.99
N LEU A 46 -10.06 -0.87 -8.54
CA LEU A 46 -8.81 -0.15 -8.33
C LEU A 46 -8.74 0.44 -6.92
N GLN A 47 -9.84 1.03 -6.46
CA GLN A 47 -9.91 1.57 -5.09
C GLN A 47 -9.93 0.44 -4.07
N TYR A 48 -10.76 -0.57 -4.28
CA TYR A 48 -10.84 -1.71 -3.37
C TYR A 48 -9.50 -2.46 -3.29
N GLY A 49 -8.87 -2.70 -4.45
CA GLY A 49 -7.54 -3.30 -4.53
C GLY A 49 -6.45 -2.47 -3.84
N TYR A 50 -6.52 -1.14 -3.94
CA TYR A 50 -5.63 -0.24 -3.19
C TYR A 50 -5.82 -0.42 -1.68
N CYS A 51 -7.06 -0.45 -1.18
CA CYS A 51 -7.31 -0.70 0.24
C CYS A 51 -6.73 -2.04 0.70
N ILE A 52 -7.02 -3.12 -0.03
CA ILE A 52 -6.48 -4.46 0.29
C ILE A 52 -4.97 -4.40 0.43
N GLY A 53 -4.26 -3.94 -0.62
CA GLY A 53 -2.80 -3.92 -0.62
C GLY A 53 -2.22 -3.03 0.48
N PHE A 54 -2.85 -1.89 0.78
CA PHE A 54 -2.42 -1.00 1.85
C PHE A 54 -2.52 -1.67 3.23
N VAL A 55 -3.66 -2.31 3.51
CA VAL A 55 -3.90 -2.95 4.82
C VAL A 55 -3.04 -4.21 4.98
N GLU A 56 -2.89 -5.00 3.92
CA GLU A 56 -2.03 -6.19 3.92
C GLU A 56 -0.56 -5.84 4.11
N ALA A 57 -0.07 -4.75 3.50
CA ALA A 57 1.32 -4.32 3.69
C ALA A 57 1.62 -3.97 5.15
N ILE A 58 0.68 -3.31 5.84
CA ILE A 58 0.82 -2.98 7.27
C ILE A 58 0.71 -4.25 8.12
N ALA A 59 -0.25 -5.14 7.81
CA ALA A 59 -0.40 -6.43 8.47
C ALA A 59 0.91 -7.25 8.41
N LEU A 60 1.49 -7.38 7.22
CA LEU A 60 2.76 -8.08 7.01
C LEU A 60 3.92 -7.43 7.76
N ARG A 61 3.99 -6.09 7.76
CA ARG A 61 5.01 -5.37 8.53
C ARG A 61 4.92 -5.68 10.03
N ILE A 62 3.72 -5.55 10.61
CA ILE A 62 3.49 -5.84 12.03
C ILE A 62 3.78 -7.30 12.35
N ALA A 63 3.38 -8.23 11.48
CA ALA A 63 3.68 -9.65 11.65
C ALA A 63 5.18 -9.96 11.63
N HIS A 64 5.95 -9.29 10.76
CA HIS A 64 7.41 -9.42 10.71
C HIS A 64 8.06 -8.91 12.00
N GLU A 65 7.54 -7.82 12.56
CA GLU A 65 8.02 -7.23 13.81
C GLU A 65 7.55 -8.03 15.04
N ASN A 66 6.38 -8.67 14.99
CA ASN A 66 5.78 -9.44 16.09
C ASN A 66 5.21 -10.81 15.67
N LYS A 67 6.01 -11.84 15.93
CA LYS A 67 5.69 -13.25 15.64
C LYS A 67 4.57 -13.86 16.50
N ASN A 68 4.06 -13.16 17.51
CA ASN A 68 3.06 -13.69 18.45
C ASN A 68 1.65 -13.13 18.22
N CYS A 69 1.39 -12.35 17.16
CA CYS A 69 0.03 -11.88 16.91
C CYS A 69 -0.84 -12.98 16.29
N THR A 70 -1.60 -13.71 17.11
CA THR A 70 -2.52 -14.77 16.64
C THR A 70 -3.52 -14.27 15.58
N PHE A 71 -3.98 -13.03 15.73
CA PHE A 71 -4.89 -12.39 14.76
C PHE A 71 -4.27 -12.27 13.35
N LEU A 72 -2.96 -12.03 13.27
CA LEU A 72 -2.22 -11.99 12.00
C LEU A 72 -1.68 -13.36 11.60
N GLN A 73 -1.47 -14.27 12.56
CA GLN A 73 -0.99 -15.63 12.29
C GLN A 73 -1.97 -16.37 11.39
N ASP A 74 -3.28 -16.23 11.64
CA ASP A 74 -4.32 -16.80 10.76
C ASP A 74 -4.24 -16.22 9.33
N PHE A 75 -3.93 -14.92 9.18
CA PHE A 75 -3.75 -14.28 7.87
C PHE A 75 -2.49 -14.78 7.13
N ILE A 76 -1.38 -15.00 7.85
CA ILE A 76 -0.12 -15.51 7.27
C ILE A 76 -0.26 -16.99 6.88
N ASP A 77 -0.87 -17.78 7.76
CA ASP A 77 -0.95 -19.24 7.61
C ASP A 77 -2.03 -19.65 6.60
N SER A 78 -3.00 -18.78 6.34
CA SER A 78 -4.02 -19.00 5.31
C SER A 78 -3.75 -18.15 4.06
N THR A 79 -3.34 -18.83 2.98
CA THR A 79 -3.22 -18.24 1.64
C THR A 79 -4.54 -17.70 1.07
N ASN A 80 -5.66 -17.92 1.77
CA ASN A 80 -7.02 -17.49 1.43
C ASN A 80 -7.77 -17.03 2.70
N GLY A 81 -7.09 -16.38 3.63
CA GLY A 81 -7.71 -16.00 4.90
C GLY A 81 -9.02 -15.26 4.71
N ASN A 82 -10.09 -15.83 5.25
CA ASN A 82 -11.44 -15.24 5.31
C ASN A 82 -11.50 -13.90 6.09
N LEU A 83 -10.36 -13.36 6.50
CA LEU A 83 -10.23 -12.05 7.13
C LEU A 83 -10.36 -10.98 6.05
N ALA A 84 -11.58 -10.50 5.86
CA ALA A 84 -11.85 -9.32 5.07
C ALA A 84 -11.42 -8.06 5.84
N PHE A 85 -10.09 -7.84 5.94
CA PHE A 85 -9.56 -6.61 6.52
C PHE A 85 -10.16 -5.34 5.88
N PRO A 86 -10.40 -5.27 4.55
CA PRO A 86 -11.10 -4.13 3.95
C PRO A 86 -12.44 -3.84 4.62
N ASP A 87 -13.27 -4.85 4.86
CA ASP A 87 -14.58 -4.67 5.50
C ASP A 87 -14.42 -4.16 6.94
N LEU A 88 -13.50 -4.76 7.69
CA LEU A 88 -13.21 -4.36 9.07
C LEU A 88 -12.74 -2.91 9.16
N ILE A 89 -11.82 -2.50 8.27
CA ILE A 89 -11.34 -1.11 8.17
C ILE A 89 -12.46 -0.19 7.69
N GLY A 90 -13.27 -0.68 6.73
CA GLY A 90 -14.48 -0.06 6.25
C GLY A 90 -15.41 0.33 7.39
N ASP A 91 -15.57 -0.50 8.41
CA ASP A 91 -16.58 -0.29 9.46
C ASP A 91 -16.12 0.49 10.70
N LEU A 92 -14.84 0.86 10.78
CA LEU A 92 -14.30 1.58 11.94
C LEU A 92 -14.92 2.98 12.13
N ASP A 93 -15.04 3.43 13.38
CA ASP A 93 -15.42 4.84 13.65
C ASP A 93 -14.21 5.76 13.42
N PRO A 94 -14.20 6.64 12.40
CA PRO A 94 -13.08 7.53 12.14
C PRO A 94 -12.73 8.48 13.29
N LYS A 95 -13.60 8.67 14.29
CA LYS A 95 -13.29 9.45 15.49
C LYS A 95 -12.36 8.72 16.46
N GLU A 96 -12.34 7.40 16.42
CA GLU A 96 -11.52 6.57 17.31
C GLU A 96 -10.13 6.28 16.74
N TYR A 97 -9.91 6.58 15.45
CA TYR A 97 -8.69 6.24 14.73
C TYR A 97 -7.88 7.47 14.32
N SER A 98 -6.63 7.24 13.89
CA SER A 98 -5.75 8.34 13.46
C SER A 98 -6.32 9.06 12.24
N LYS A 99 -5.88 10.30 12.03
CA LYS A 99 -6.24 11.06 10.82
C LYS A 99 -5.53 10.53 9.58
N ASP A 100 -4.30 10.04 9.74
CA ASP A 100 -3.54 9.35 8.70
C ASP A 100 -3.94 7.87 8.63
N ALA A 101 -3.92 7.31 7.42
CA ALA A 101 -4.34 5.93 7.20
C ALA A 101 -3.41 4.92 7.86
N PHE A 102 -2.10 5.18 7.82
CA PHE A 102 -1.10 4.25 8.34
C PHE A 102 -1.27 4.02 9.84
N GLY A 103 -1.26 5.08 10.64
CA GLY A 103 -1.42 5.03 12.09
C GLY A 103 -2.79 4.54 12.51
N ALA A 104 -3.83 4.78 11.69
CA ALA A 104 -5.15 4.20 11.93
C ALA A 104 -5.15 2.67 11.77
N VAL A 105 -4.56 2.15 10.69
CA VAL A 105 -4.47 0.71 10.44
C VAL A 105 -3.53 0.02 11.46
N GLU A 106 -2.41 0.64 11.82
CA GLU A 106 -1.56 0.15 12.92
C GLU A 106 -2.35 0.05 14.22
N LYS A 107 -3.04 1.14 14.60
CA LYS A 107 -3.87 1.16 15.81
C LYS A 107 -4.94 0.07 15.80
N PHE A 108 -5.53 -0.22 14.64
CA PHE A 108 -6.48 -1.32 14.50
C PHE A 108 -5.82 -2.65 14.86
N PHE A 109 -4.69 -3.00 14.28
CA PHE A 109 -4.00 -4.25 14.60
C PHE A 109 -3.53 -4.30 16.06
N TYR A 110 -3.06 -3.19 16.62
CA TYR A 110 -2.71 -3.12 18.04
C TYR A 110 -3.91 -3.32 18.97
N SER A 111 -5.09 -2.80 18.58
CA SER A 111 -6.34 -3.05 19.32
C SER A 111 -6.77 -4.53 19.29
N LYS A 112 -6.29 -5.30 18.30
CA LYS A 112 -6.49 -6.74 18.18
C LYS A 112 -5.40 -7.56 18.88
N GLY A 113 -4.48 -6.92 19.61
CA GLY A 113 -3.45 -7.59 20.38
C GLY A 113 -2.16 -7.88 19.62
N CYS A 114 -1.97 -7.32 18.43
CA CYS A 114 -0.64 -7.27 17.82
C CYS A 114 0.22 -6.22 18.55
N SER A 115 1.53 -6.41 18.67
CA SER A 115 2.41 -5.50 19.42
C SER A 115 3.86 -5.44 18.94
#